data_AF-A0A354C527-F1
#
_entry.id   AF-A0A354C527-F1
#
_cell.length_a   1.000
_cell.length_b   1.000
_cell.length_c   1.000
_cell.angle_alpha   90.00
_cell.angle_beta   90.00
_cell.angle_gamma   90.00
#
_symmetry.space_group_name_H-M   'P 1'
#
loop_
_entity.id
_entity.type
_entity.pdbx_description
1 polymer ?
#
loop_
_entity_poly.entity_id
_entity_poly.type
_entity_poly.pdbx_seq_one_letter_code
_entity_poly.pdbx_strand_id
1 'polypeptide(L)'
;MCKGHLCPSYHYLTREEQLALIHITDDWYLYGLCVTDVDIVKSYFRMISEKVFEMPSPARFKKGVLREVVLRFLSFKISWPYRSRATNRFGKYYFDGSEYMINRIDYEKFGCEKSQFDSIFTSLASEFKNVQELLDGERLIQRSIDDFVYAYARVR
;
A
#
# COMPACT_ATOMS: atom_id res chain seq x y z
N MET A 1 19.27 -22.31 14.29
CA MET A 1 18.25 -22.03 13.25
C MET A 1 17.31 -20.95 13.80
N CYS A 2 17.35 -19.76 13.20
CA CYS A 2 16.73 -18.53 13.70
C CYS A 2 15.20 -18.63 13.83
N LYS A 3 14.72 -18.97 15.04
CA LYS A 3 13.35 -18.71 15.50
C LYS A 3 13.40 -17.42 16.33
N GLY A 4 12.86 -16.32 15.81
CA GLY A 4 12.63 -15.14 16.65
C GLY A 4 12.99 -13.77 16.07
N HIS A 5 13.18 -13.62 14.75
CA HIS A 5 13.30 -12.30 14.12
C HIS A 5 12.12 -12.07 13.18
N LEU A 6 10.90 -12.07 13.74
CA LEU A 6 9.74 -11.52 13.03
C LEU A 6 9.76 -9.99 13.25
N CYS A 7 9.62 -9.23 12.17
CA CYS A 7 9.46 -7.77 12.25
C CYS A 7 8.26 -7.44 13.15
N PRO A 8 8.30 -6.40 14.01
CA PRO A 8 7.16 -6.00 14.85
C PRO A 8 5.84 -5.82 14.07
N SER A 9 5.92 -5.48 12.77
CA SER A 9 4.78 -5.41 11.84
C SER A 9 3.97 -6.72 11.74
N TYR A 10 4.59 -7.88 11.99
CA TYR A 10 3.95 -9.20 11.95
C TYR A 10 2.83 -9.35 12.99
N HIS A 11 2.85 -8.57 14.07
CA HIS A 11 1.77 -8.56 15.08
C HIS A 11 0.56 -7.70 14.68
N TYR A 12 0.71 -6.81 13.69
CA TYR A 12 -0.34 -5.86 13.32
C TYR A 12 -1.16 -6.30 12.11
N LEU A 13 -0.59 -7.12 11.22
CA LEU A 13 -1.34 -7.77 10.15
C LEU A 13 -2.12 -8.98 10.71
N THR A 14 -3.38 -9.10 10.31
CA THR A 14 -4.16 -10.31 10.54
C THR A 14 -3.54 -11.48 9.79
N ARG A 15 -3.81 -12.70 10.24
CA ARG A 15 -3.41 -13.92 9.52
C ARG A 15 -3.90 -13.91 8.07
N GLU A 16 -5.06 -13.31 7.83
CA GLU A 16 -5.72 -13.33 6.52
C GLU A 16 -4.97 -12.39 5.56
N GLU A 17 -4.59 -11.21 6.01
CA GLU A 17 -3.75 -10.29 5.24
C GLU A 17 -2.35 -10.88 4.97
N GLN A 18 -1.75 -11.55 5.96
CA GLN A 18 -0.45 -12.22 5.78
C GLN A 18 -0.53 -13.32 4.70
N LEU A 19 -1.55 -14.18 4.76
CA LEU A 19 -1.75 -15.23 3.77
C LEU A 19 -2.07 -14.66 2.39
N ALA A 20 -2.84 -13.56 2.32
CA ALA A 20 -3.11 -12.88 1.07
C ALA A 20 -1.81 -12.34 0.47
N LEU A 21 -0.95 -11.66 1.24
CA LEU A 21 0.35 -11.19 0.75
C LEU A 21 1.20 -12.32 0.19
N ILE A 22 1.30 -13.45 0.92
CA ILE A 22 2.04 -14.64 0.45
C ILE A 22 1.50 -15.15 -0.89
N HIS A 23 0.18 -15.11 -1.10
CA HIS A 23 -0.43 -15.53 -2.37
C HIS A 23 -0.26 -14.52 -3.50
N ILE A 24 -0.21 -13.23 -3.18
CA ILE A 24 -0.14 -12.13 -4.15
C ILE A 24 1.27 -11.93 -4.67
N THR A 25 2.26 -11.82 -3.78
CA THR A 25 3.62 -11.40 -4.15
C THR A 25 4.40 -12.56 -4.77
N ASP A 26 5.06 -12.30 -5.91
CA ASP A 26 5.86 -13.28 -6.65
C ASP A 26 7.30 -13.41 -6.14
N ASP A 27 7.81 -12.40 -5.45
CA ASP A 27 9.20 -12.35 -5.00
C ASP A 27 9.34 -11.88 -3.54
N TRP A 28 10.45 -12.28 -2.93
CA TRP A 28 10.77 -12.03 -1.53
C TRP A 28 11.05 -10.54 -1.24
N TYR A 29 11.45 -9.77 -2.25
CA TYR A 29 11.77 -8.36 -2.09
C TYR A 29 10.50 -7.53 -1.96
N LEU A 30 9.53 -7.69 -2.88
CA LEU A 30 8.22 -7.04 -2.78
C LEU A 30 7.47 -7.50 -1.54
N TYR A 31 7.51 -8.80 -1.21
CA TYR A 31 6.94 -9.31 0.04
C TYR A 31 7.54 -8.60 1.25
N GLY A 32 8.87 -8.48 1.32
CA GLY A 32 9.57 -7.77 2.38
C GLY A 32 9.15 -6.31 2.51
N LEU A 33 8.99 -5.60 1.39
CA LEU A 33 8.53 -4.21 1.37
C LEU A 33 7.08 -4.06 1.86
N CYS A 34 6.21 -5.02 1.57
CA CYS A 34 4.80 -4.98 1.97
C CYS A 34 4.59 -5.43 3.43
N VAL A 35 5.22 -6.53 3.85
CA VAL A 35 5.02 -7.08 5.21
C VAL A 35 5.61 -6.18 6.30
N THR A 36 6.62 -5.37 5.97
CA THR A 36 7.21 -4.40 6.90
C THR A 36 6.44 -3.08 6.94
N ASP A 37 5.53 -2.86 6.00
CA ASP A 37 4.70 -1.67 5.91
C ASP A 37 3.23 -2.01 6.15
N VAL A 38 2.85 -2.02 7.42
CA VAL A 38 1.49 -2.37 7.85
C VAL A 38 0.44 -1.43 7.23
N ASP A 39 0.77 -0.16 7.07
CA ASP A 39 -0.18 0.88 6.71
C ASP A 39 -0.70 0.73 5.28
N ILE A 40 0.16 0.40 4.32
CA ILE A 40 -0.28 0.17 2.93
C ILE A 40 -1.17 -1.05 2.82
N VAL A 41 -0.83 -2.13 3.53
CA VAL A 41 -1.60 -3.38 3.50
C VAL A 41 -2.96 -3.14 4.15
N LYS A 42 -2.98 -2.60 5.37
CA LYS A 42 -4.22 -2.31 6.10
C LYS A 42 -5.12 -1.34 5.36
N SER A 43 -4.56 -0.24 4.85
CA SER A 43 -5.35 0.78 4.15
C SER A 43 -5.98 0.20 2.89
N TYR A 44 -5.22 -0.55 2.09
CA TYR A 44 -5.73 -1.12 0.85
C TYR A 44 -6.78 -2.21 1.10
N PHE A 45 -6.50 -3.17 2.00
CA PHE A 45 -7.46 -4.22 2.32
C PHE A 45 -8.75 -3.67 2.95
N ARG A 46 -8.66 -2.63 3.79
CA ARG A 46 -9.85 -1.93 4.28
C ARG A 46 -10.66 -1.34 3.13
N MET A 47 -10.04 -0.55 2.26
CA MET A 47 -10.72 0.13 1.14
C MET A 47 -11.43 -0.84 0.20
N ILE A 48 -10.77 -1.93 -0.20
CA ILE A 48 -11.42 -2.92 -1.08
C ILE A 48 -12.54 -3.67 -0.35
N SER A 49 -12.36 -3.99 0.94
CA SER A 49 -13.35 -4.75 1.72
C SER A 49 -14.62 -3.94 1.97
N GLU A 50 -14.48 -2.65 2.26
CA GLU A 50 -15.61 -1.72 2.39
C GLU A 50 -16.42 -1.63 1.09
N LYS A 51 -15.75 -1.63 -0.07
CA LYS A 51 -16.42 -1.55 -1.38
C LYS A 51 -17.13 -2.84 -1.79
N VAL A 52 -16.61 -4.01 -1.40
CA VAL A 52 -17.24 -5.31 -1.72
C VAL A 52 -18.12 -5.87 -0.59
N PHE A 53 -18.21 -5.13 0.52
CA PHE A 53 -18.96 -5.44 1.75
C PHE A 53 -18.55 -6.76 2.44
N GLU A 54 -17.30 -7.20 2.25
CA GLU A 54 -16.72 -8.35 2.94
C GLU A 54 -15.19 -8.32 2.88
N MET A 55 -14.51 -9.04 3.78
CA MET A 55 -13.07 -9.27 3.68
C MET A 55 -12.79 -10.39 2.67
N PRO A 56 -12.11 -10.14 1.54
CA PRO A 56 -11.81 -11.18 0.56
C PRO A 56 -10.97 -12.30 1.16
N SER A 57 -11.42 -13.55 1.03
CA SER A 57 -10.66 -14.72 1.50
C SER A 57 -9.28 -14.79 0.84
N PRO A 58 -8.20 -15.11 1.58
CA PRO A 58 -6.86 -15.26 1.02
C PRO A 58 -6.79 -16.23 -0.17
N ALA A 59 -7.62 -17.27 -0.16
CA ALA A 59 -7.66 -18.27 -1.23
C ALA A 59 -8.02 -17.67 -2.60
N ARG A 60 -8.77 -16.55 -2.64
CA ARG A 60 -9.12 -15.84 -3.88
C ARG A 60 -7.92 -15.19 -4.56
N PHE A 61 -6.80 -15.02 -3.85
CA PHE A 61 -5.58 -14.42 -4.37
C PHE A 61 -4.54 -15.44 -4.86
N LYS A 62 -4.82 -16.75 -4.82
CA LYS A 62 -3.86 -17.77 -5.26
C LYS A 62 -3.50 -17.68 -6.74
N LYS A 63 -4.44 -17.22 -7.59
CA LYS A 63 -4.26 -17.07 -9.03
C LYS A 63 -5.35 -16.17 -9.64
N GLY A 64 -5.12 -15.71 -10.86
CA GLY A 64 -6.11 -15.00 -11.67
C GLY A 64 -6.21 -13.51 -11.39
N VAL A 65 -7.26 -12.89 -11.93
CA VAL A 65 -7.37 -11.43 -12.04
C VAL A 65 -7.29 -10.69 -10.70
N LEU A 66 -7.88 -11.22 -9.63
CA LEU A 66 -7.83 -10.56 -8.30
C LEU A 66 -6.39 -10.46 -7.79
N ARG A 67 -5.63 -11.54 -7.94
CA ARG A 67 -4.20 -11.56 -7.61
C ARG A 67 -3.45 -10.51 -8.41
N GLU A 68 -3.65 -10.48 -9.72
CA GLU A 68 -2.93 -9.57 -10.63
C GLU A 68 -3.23 -8.10 -10.33
N VAL A 69 -4.48 -7.76 -10.00
CA VAL A 69 -4.87 -6.40 -9.61
C VAL A 69 -4.14 -5.98 -8.34
N VAL A 70 -4.19 -6.80 -7.28
CA VAL A 70 -3.53 -6.43 -6.02
C VAL A 70 -2.01 -6.46 -6.15
N LEU A 71 -1.45 -7.36 -6.95
CA LEU A 71 -0.02 -7.37 -7.24
C LEU A 71 0.43 -6.04 -7.89
N ARG A 72 -0.31 -5.54 -8.90
CA ARG A 72 0.00 -4.24 -9.52
C ARG A 72 -0.02 -3.10 -8.52
N PHE A 73 -0.98 -3.09 -7.59
CA PHE A 73 -1.01 -2.10 -6.50
C PHE A 73 0.24 -2.20 -5.62
N LEU A 74 0.54 -3.40 -5.12
CA LEU A 74 1.69 -3.60 -4.24
C LEU A 74 3.00 -3.24 -4.94
N SER A 75 3.12 -3.46 -6.25
CA SER A 75 4.28 -3.04 -7.05
C SER A 75 4.55 -1.54 -7.01
N PHE A 76 3.60 -0.69 -6.59
CA PHE A 76 3.90 0.72 -6.31
C PHE A 76 4.95 0.89 -5.20
N LYS A 77 5.12 -0.08 -4.30
CA LYS A 77 6.27 -0.08 -3.38
C LYS A 77 7.60 0.01 -4.12
N ILE A 78 7.69 -0.39 -5.37
CA ILE A 78 8.90 -0.31 -6.19
C ILE A 78 8.79 0.84 -7.20
N SER A 79 7.69 0.90 -7.95
CA SER A 79 7.58 1.74 -9.16
C SER A 79 6.76 3.02 -8.98
N TRP A 80 6.44 3.43 -7.76
CA TRP A 80 5.66 4.66 -7.52
C TRP A 80 6.30 5.90 -8.15
N PRO A 81 5.62 6.62 -9.07
CA PRO A 81 6.22 7.71 -9.82
C PRO A 81 6.45 8.98 -8.98
N TYR A 82 5.68 9.17 -7.91
CA TYR A 82 5.77 10.35 -7.04
C TYR A 82 6.60 10.08 -5.78
N ARG A 83 7.50 9.08 -5.80
CA ARG A 83 8.38 8.80 -4.67
C ARG A 83 9.41 9.92 -4.50
N SER A 84 9.58 10.40 -3.26
CA SER A 84 10.59 11.41 -2.95
C SER A 84 11.99 10.92 -3.31
N ARG A 85 12.72 11.71 -4.10
CA ARG A 85 14.11 11.41 -4.50
C ARG A 85 15.12 11.70 -3.40
N ALA A 86 14.78 12.61 -2.48
CA ALA A 86 15.62 12.94 -1.33
C ALA A 86 15.76 11.75 -0.37
N THR A 87 14.91 10.74 -0.53
CA THR A 87 14.84 9.58 0.33
C THR A 87 14.99 8.34 -0.54
N ASN A 88 16.12 7.64 -0.48
CA ASN A 88 16.25 6.29 -1.05
C ASN A 88 15.45 5.30 -0.18
N ARG A 89 14.15 5.56 0.00
CA ARG A 89 13.31 4.98 1.05
C ARG A 89 12.03 4.38 0.47
N PHE A 90 11.64 3.28 1.11
CA PHE A 90 10.42 2.53 0.80
C PHE A 90 9.45 2.53 1.98
N GLY A 91 9.53 3.47 2.92
CA GLY A 91 8.66 3.50 4.10
C GLY A 91 8.52 4.91 4.68
N LYS A 92 7.57 5.05 5.61
CA LYS A 92 7.15 6.35 6.18
C LYS A 92 8.19 7.04 7.06
N TYR A 93 9.09 6.27 7.67
CA TYR A 93 10.04 6.78 8.65
C TYR A 93 11.35 7.20 8.02
N TYR A 94 11.91 8.29 8.55
CA TYR A 94 13.29 8.65 8.30
C TYR A 94 14.02 9.17 9.51
N PHE A 95 15.32 8.92 9.53
CA PHE A 95 16.21 9.47 10.56
C PHE A 95 16.80 10.79 10.08
N ASP A 96 16.63 11.86 10.85
CA ASP A 96 17.17 13.18 10.56
C ASP A 96 18.54 13.46 11.23
N GLY A 97 19.06 12.49 11.97
CA GLY A 97 20.28 12.63 12.78
C GLY A 97 20.00 12.61 14.29
N SER A 98 18.74 12.86 14.69
CA SER A 98 18.30 12.89 16.09
C SER A 98 17.07 12.03 16.36
N GLU A 99 16.07 12.06 15.47
CA GLU A 99 14.78 11.40 15.70
C GLU A 99 14.24 10.71 14.43
N TYR A 100 13.28 9.80 14.63
CA TYR A 100 12.51 9.19 13.55
C TYR A 100 11.31 10.07 13.17
N MET A 101 11.36 10.65 11.98
CA MET A 101 10.38 11.58 11.43
C MET A 101 9.48 10.90 10.39
N ILE A 102 8.24 11.36 10.26
CA ILE A 102 7.32 10.97 9.18
C ILE A 102 7.20 12.14 8.22
N ASN A 103 7.50 11.92 6.94
CA ASN A 103 7.31 12.96 5.93
C ASN A 103 5.81 13.10 5.63
N ARG A 104 5.18 14.13 6.20
CA ARG A 104 3.76 14.40 5.99
C ARG A 104 3.57 15.20 4.70
N ILE A 105 2.54 14.86 3.95
CA ILE A 105 2.14 15.63 2.78
C ILE A 105 1.45 16.91 3.27
N ASP A 106 1.90 18.04 2.75
CA ASP A 106 1.38 19.36 3.08
C ASP A 106 0.23 19.72 2.13
N TYR A 107 -0.97 19.21 2.46
CA TYR A 107 -2.17 19.44 1.64
C TYR A 107 -2.63 20.90 1.62
N GLU A 108 -2.31 21.67 2.67
CA GLU A 108 -2.64 23.10 2.77
C GLU A 108 -1.91 23.92 1.69
N LYS A 109 -0.64 23.57 1.38
CA LYS A 109 0.09 24.18 0.26
C LYS A 109 -0.59 23.98 -1.10
N PHE A 110 -1.39 22.94 -1.25
CA PHE A 110 -2.18 22.69 -2.46
C PHE A 110 -3.60 23.25 -2.38
N GLY A 111 -3.98 23.90 -1.28
CA GLY A 111 -5.31 24.44 -1.06
C GLY A 111 -6.41 23.37 -1.03
N CYS A 112 -6.07 22.16 -0.59
CA CYS A 112 -6.99 21.03 -0.58
C CYS A 112 -7.08 20.37 0.80
N GLU A 113 -8.17 19.63 1.01
CA GLU A 113 -8.30 18.78 2.19
C GLU A 113 -7.37 17.57 2.09
N LYS A 114 -7.14 16.94 3.24
CA LYS A 114 -6.36 15.71 3.35
C LYS A 114 -6.97 14.60 2.50
N SER A 115 -6.17 14.01 1.61
CA SER A 115 -6.61 12.89 0.77
C SER A 115 -7.05 11.68 1.62
N GLN A 116 -8.11 10.99 1.18
CA GLN A 116 -8.50 9.69 1.74
C GLN A 116 -7.41 8.62 1.60
N PHE A 117 -6.46 8.82 0.68
CA PHE A 117 -5.33 7.92 0.42
C PHE A 117 -4.06 8.31 1.19
N ASP A 118 -4.13 9.27 2.11
CA ASP A 118 -2.95 9.79 2.83
C ASP A 118 -2.06 8.71 3.45
N SER A 119 -2.66 7.69 4.06
CA SER A 119 -1.89 6.60 4.67
C SER A 119 -1.10 5.79 3.61
N ILE A 120 -1.69 5.56 2.44
CA ILE A 120 -1.02 4.92 1.30
C ILE A 120 0.07 5.84 0.76
N PHE A 121 -0.20 7.12 0.57
CA PHE A 121 0.80 8.06 0.06
C PHE A 121 1.99 8.21 1.00
N THR A 122 1.75 8.27 2.30
CA THR A 122 2.78 8.31 3.35
C THR A 122 3.63 7.04 3.31
N SER A 123 3.01 5.85 3.19
CA SER A 123 3.72 4.57 3.04
C SER A 123 4.57 4.50 1.76
N LEU A 124 4.09 5.10 0.67
CA LEU A 124 4.80 5.17 -0.59
C LEU A 124 5.93 6.22 -0.59
N ALA A 125 6.11 6.96 0.51
CA ALA A 125 7.02 8.11 0.61
C ALA A 125 6.76 9.12 -0.52
N SER A 126 5.48 9.44 -0.72
CA SER A 126 5.04 10.32 -1.80
C SER A 126 5.46 11.76 -1.54
N GLU A 127 5.90 12.44 -2.59
CA GLU A 127 6.20 13.85 -2.62
C GLU A 127 5.62 14.42 -3.92
N PHE A 128 4.62 15.29 -3.77
CA PHE A 128 3.95 15.94 -4.88
C PHE A 128 4.43 17.38 -4.99
N LYS A 129 4.60 17.87 -6.22
CA LYS A 129 5.04 19.25 -6.47
C LYS A 129 3.89 20.23 -6.62
N ASN A 130 2.72 19.73 -6.97
CA ASN A 130 1.52 20.51 -7.21
C ASN A 130 0.27 19.63 -7.04
N VAL A 131 -0.90 20.29 -7.02
CA VAL A 131 -2.19 19.61 -6.89
C VAL A 131 -2.46 18.62 -8.02
N GLN A 132 -1.95 18.86 -9.23
CA GLN A 132 -2.16 17.96 -10.36
C GLN A 132 -1.48 16.60 -10.14
N GLU A 133 -0.23 16.60 -9.65
CA GLU A 133 0.48 15.35 -9.29
C GLU A 133 -0.21 14.60 -8.15
N LEU A 134 -0.75 15.32 -7.15
CA LEU A 134 -1.56 14.71 -6.09
C LEU A 134 -2.78 14.00 -6.70
N LEU A 135 -3.56 14.70 -7.52
CA LEU A 135 -4.75 14.15 -8.17
C LEU A 135 -4.42 12.97 -9.12
N ASP A 136 -3.29 13.01 -9.81
CA ASP A 136 -2.79 11.88 -10.61
C ASP A 136 -2.46 10.67 -9.72
N GLY A 137 -1.80 10.90 -8.58
CA GLY A 137 -1.54 9.88 -7.58
C GLY A 137 -2.83 9.25 -7.06
N GLU A 138 -3.83 10.07 -6.72
CA GLU A 138 -5.15 9.58 -6.28
C GLU A 138 -5.82 8.70 -7.34
N ARG A 139 -5.76 9.11 -8.61
CA ARG A 139 -6.29 8.31 -9.72
C ARG A 139 -5.62 6.96 -9.85
N LEU A 140 -4.31 6.85 -9.64
CA LEU A 140 -3.60 5.56 -9.69
C LEU A 140 -4.09 4.60 -8.60
N ILE A 141 -4.26 5.09 -7.37
CA ILE A 141 -4.76 4.28 -6.26
C ILE A 141 -6.23 3.91 -6.46
N GLN A 142 -7.07 4.89 -6.81
CA GLN A 142 -8.49 4.68 -7.05
C GLN A 142 -8.75 3.67 -8.18
N ARG A 143 -8.02 3.78 -9.29
CA ARG A 143 -8.12 2.83 -10.40
C ARG A 143 -7.83 1.40 -9.96
N SER A 144 -6.85 1.20 -9.09
CA SER A 144 -6.57 -0.15 -8.57
C SER A 144 -7.72 -0.71 -7.73
N ILE A 145 -8.37 0.13 -6.92
CA ILE A 145 -9.54 -0.27 -6.13
C ILE A 145 -10.72 -0.58 -7.06
N ASP A 146 -10.97 0.26 -8.06
CA ASP A 146 -12.07 0.07 -9.01
C ASP A 146 -11.87 -1.20 -9.84
N ASP A 147 -10.66 -1.45 -10.33
CA ASP A 147 -10.27 -2.68 -11.03
C ASP A 147 -10.53 -3.91 -10.15
N PHE A 148 -10.21 -3.82 -8.84
CA PHE A 148 -10.44 -4.91 -7.90
C PHE A 148 -11.94 -5.17 -7.73
N VAL A 149 -12.73 -4.13 -7.46
CA VAL A 149 -14.18 -4.25 -7.25
C VAL A 149 -14.86 -4.83 -8.49
N TYR A 150 -14.50 -4.34 -9.68
CA TYR A 150 -15.01 -4.83 -10.94
C TYR A 150 -14.67 -6.30 -11.18
N ALA A 151 -13.42 -6.69 -10.93
CA ALA A 151 -13.00 -8.09 -11.05
C ALA A 151 -13.71 -8.98 -10.03
N TYR A 152 -13.87 -8.50 -8.79
CA TYR A 152 -14.48 -9.24 -7.69
C TYR A 152 -15.95 -9.57 -7.95
N ALA A 153 -16.70 -8.64 -8.53
CA ALA A 153 -18.11 -8.85 -8.90
C ALA A 153 -18.30 -9.96 -9.97
N ARG A 154 -17.27 -10.27 -10.77
CA ARG A 154 -17.35 -11.23 -11.88
C ARG A 154 -16.85 -12.63 -11.52
N VAL A 155 -16.15 -12.77 -10.40
CA VAL A 155 -15.59 -14.04 -9.91
C VAL A 155 -16.29 -14.50 -8.63
N ARG A 156 -17.47 -13.93 -8.32
CA ARG A 156 -18.32 -14.37 -7.22
C ARG A 156 -18.96 -15.71 -7.52
#